data_AF-A0A3P5Z6D5-F1
#
_entry.id   AF-A0A3P5Z6D5-F1
#
_cell.length_a   1.000
_cell.length_b   1.000
_cell.length_c   1.000
_cell.angle_alpha   90.00
_cell.angle_beta   90.00
_cell.angle_gamma   90.00
#
_symmetry.space_group_name_H-M   'P 1'
#
loop_
_entity.id
_entity.type
_entity.pdbx_description
1 polymer ?
#
loop_
_entity_poly.entity_id
_entity_poly.type
_entity_poly.pdbx_seq_one_letter_code
_entity_poly.pdbx_strand_id
1 'polypeptide(L)'
;MSSSDAVEKEANQKKALRKYLELVEFFTKVLVALYEQNDKPSSALEFIQQKLGGPSVSDYKKLQSEKSDLQIKDNEVFAKHQGTLKENFYMIGWNGNGVYRVLKIDQLDASELNLSEDFTAYTKKECYELLKRIHKENKATGGLKFVTLCYGILV
;
A
#
# COMPACT_ATOMS: atom_id res chain seq x y z
N MET A 1 -40.62 7.87 -23.39
CA MET A 1 -39.97 8.90 -22.56
C MET A 1 -41.05 9.79 -22.02
N SER A 2 -41.23 9.79 -20.70
CA SER A 2 -42.43 10.34 -20.06
C SER A 2 -42.33 11.86 -19.90
N SER A 3 -43.47 12.55 -19.86
CA SER A 3 -43.52 14.00 -19.59
C SER A 3 -42.92 14.37 -18.22
N SER A 4 -42.82 13.43 -17.29
CA SER A 4 -42.17 13.61 -15.97
C SER A 4 -40.64 13.73 -16.07
N ASP A 5 -40.00 13.00 -16.98
CA ASP A 5 -38.53 13.00 -17.12
C ASP A 5 -38.01 14.36 -17.63
N ALA A 6 -38.79 15.03 -18.49
CA ALA A 6 -38.46 16.35 -19.01
C ALA A 6 -38.58 17.45 -17.94
N VAL A 7 -39.61 17.36 -17.09
CA VAL A 7 -39.85 18.32 -15.99
C VAL A 7 -38.77 18.20 -14.91
N GLU A 8 -38.36 16.98 -14.57
CA GLU A 8 -37.28 16.75 -13.59
C GLU A 8 -35.93 17.29 -14.10
N LYS A 9 -35.62 17.09 -15.38
CA LYS A 9 -34.41 17.62 -16.01
C LYS A 9 -34.38 19.15 -15.98
N GLU A 10 -35.49 19.80 -16.31
CA GLU A 10 -35.60 21.26 -16.26
C GLU A 10 -35.46 21.81 -14.83
N ALA A 11 -36.07 21.14 -13.84
CA ALA A 11 -35.93 21.50 -12.44
C ALA A 11 -34.48 21.40 -11.94
N ASN A 12 -33.75 20.36 -12.34
CA ASN A 12 -32.34 20.20 -12.03
C ASN A 12 -31.46 21.27 -12.69
N GLN A 13 -31.74 21.64 -13.94
CA GLN A 13 -31.05 22.74 -14.61
C GLN A 13 -31.29 24.08 -13.89
N LYS A 14 -32.54 24.40 -13.56
CA LYS A 14 -32.88 25.60 -12.77
C LYS A 14 -32.19 25.60 -11.41
N LYS A 15 -32.09 24.44 -10.75
CA LYS A 15 -31.36 24.29 -9.48
C LYS A 15 -29.86 24.53 -9.65
N ALA A 16 -29.25 24.03 -10.72
CA ALA A 16 -27.83 24.27 -11.01
C ALA A 16 -27.54 25.75 -11.29
N LEU A 17 -28.39 26.42 -12.06
CA LEU A 17 -28.29 27.86 -12.32
C LEU A 17 -28.43 28.70 -11.04
N ARG A 18 -29.37 28.33 -10.16
CA ARG A 18 -29.51 28.98 -8.84
C ARG A 18 -28.23 28.86 -8.01
N LYS A 19 -27.67 27.65 -7.90
CA LYS A 19 -26.38 27.43 -7.19
C LYS A 19 -25.23 28.23 -7.81
N TYR A 20 -25.20 28.33 -9.14
CA TYR A 20 -24.17 29.13 -9.82
C TYR A 20 -24.33 30.62 -9.49
N LEU A 21 -25.55 31.14 -9.48
CA LEU A 21 -25.82 32.53 -9.12
C LEU A 21 -25.42 32.83 -7.66
N GLU A 22 -25.73 31.93 -6.73
CA GLU A 22 -25.31 32.03 -5.33
C GLU A 22 -23.78 32.08 -5.22
N LEU A 23 -23.07 31.26 -6.00
CA LEU A 23 -21.61 31.26 -6.05
C LEU A 23 -21.07 32.59 -6.55
N VAL A 24 -21.62 33.10 -7.66
CA VAL A 24 -21.22 34.40 -8.22
C VAL A 24 -21.45 35.52 -7.21
N GLU A 25 -22.61 35.56 -6.56
CA GLU A 25 -22.93 36.57 -5.55
C GLU A 25 -21.94 36.53 -4.38
N PHE A 26 -21.57 35.33 -3.92
CA PHE A 26 -20.59 35.16 -2.86
C PHE A 26 -19.19 35.65 -3.27
N PHE A 27 -18.71 35.27 -4.46
CA PHE A 27 -17.44 35.76 -4.98
C PHE A 27 -17.44 37.28 -5.17
N THR A 28 -18.53 37.85 -5.67
CA THR A 28 -18.67 39.31 -5.82
C THR A 28 -18.51 40.01 -4.47
N LYS A 29 -19.16 39.51 -3.40
CA LYS A 29 -19.01 40.08 -2.04
C LYS A 29 -17.57 40.03 -1.54
N VAL A 30 -16.86 38.92 -1.77
CA VAL A 30 -15.45 38.78 -1.36
C VAL A 30 -14.54 39.73 -2.15
N LEU A 31 -14.76 39.88 -3.46
CA LEU A 31 -13.98 40.78 -4.30
C LEU A 31 -14.26 42.26 -4.00
N VAL A 32 -15.51 42.62 -3.71
CA VAL A 32 -15.88 43.96 -3.25
C VAL A 32 -15.19 44.26 -1.92
N ALA A 33 -15.23 43.34 -0.96
CA ALA A 33 -14.53 43.50 0.31
C ALA A 33 -13.01 43.66 0.16
N LEU A 34 -12.40 42.97 -0.81
CA LEU A 34 -10.99 43.14 -1.16
C LEU A 34 -10.70 44.53 -1.76
N TYR A 35 -11.64 45.08 -2.53
CA TYR A 35 -11.49 46.39 -3.16
C TYR A 35 -11.70 47.55 -2.18
N GLU A 36 -12.65 47.42 -1.25
CA GLU A 36 -12.98 48.45 -0.25
C GLU A 36 -11.98 48.53 0.91
N GLN A 37 -11.04 47.58 1.01
CA GLN A 37 -9.97 47.65 2.00
C GLN A 37 -9.06 48.85 1.72
N ASN A 38 -9.07 49.84 2.64
CA ASN A 38 -8.19 51.01 2.60
C ASN A 38 -6.70 50.62 2.60
N ASP A 39 -6.35 49.55 3.33
CA ASP A 39 -5.02 48.94 3.33
C ASP A 39 -5.04 47.64 2.52
N LYS A 40 -4.36 47.66 1.37
CA LYS A 40 -4.34 46.51 0.45
C LYS A 40 -3.58 45.34 1.11
N PRO A 41 -4.17 44.12 1.14
CA PRO A 41 -3.54 42.99 1.80
C PRO A 41 -2.25 42.59 1.08
N SER A 42 -1.30 42.06 1.84
CA SER A 42 0.01 41.59 1.34
C SER A 42 -0.12 40.51 0.26
N SER A 43 -1.21 39.75 0.29
CA SER A 43 -1.60 38.77 -0.72
C SER A 43 -3.11 38.79 -0.92
N ALA A 44 -3.55 39.28 -2.08
CA ALA A 44 -4.97 39.23 -2.47
C ALA A 44 -5.50 37.78 -2.53
N LEU A 45 -4.65 36.84 -2.93
CA LEU A 45 -5.01 35.43 -3.04
C LEU A 45 -5.29 34.80 -1.67
N GLU A 46 -4.46 35.08 -0.67
CA GLU A 46 -4.63 34.55 0.68
C GLU A 46 -5.87 35.14 1.36
N PHE A 47 -6.13 36.43 1.14
CA PHE A 47 -7.35 37.09 1.59
C PHE A 47 -8.61 36.41 1.03
N ILE A 48 -8.63 36.15 -0.28
CA ILE A 48 -9.73 35.45 -0.94
C ILE A 48 -9.86 34.03 -0.38
N GLN A 49 -8.77 33.26 -0.29
CA GLN A 49 -8.79 31.90 0.24
C GLN A 49 -9.35 31.84 1.65
N GLN A 50 -8.92 32.71 2.56
CA GLN A 50 -9.44 32.76 3.93
C GLN A 50 -10.93 33.14 3.97
N LYS A 51 -11.36 34.16 3.20
CA LYS A 51 -12.77 34.57 3.16
C LYS A 51 -13.69 33.49 2.58
N LEU A 52 -13.17 32.65 1.69
CA LEU A 52 -13.89 31.50 1.12
C LEU A 52 -13.80 30.24 2.00
N GLY A 53 -13.12 30.28 3.14
CA GLY A 53 -12.91 29.13 4.03
C GLY A 53 -11.91 28.10 3.51
N GLY A 54 -11.07 28.49 2.54
CA GLY A 54 -9.96 27.68 2.05
C GLY A 54 -8.80 27.62 3.06
N PRO A 55 -8.01 26.53 3.06
CA PRO A 55 -6.84 26.39 3.92
C PRO A 55 -5.80 27.48 3.65
N SER A 56 -5.08 27.90 4.69
CA SER A 56 -4.00 28.89 4.56
C SER A 56 -2.75 28.28 3.92
N VAL A 57 -1.83 29.14 3.46
CA VAL A 57 -0.52 28.72 2.95
C VAL A 57 0.27 27.93 4.03
N SER A 58 0.11 28.33 5.29
CA SER A 58 0.71 27.65 6.44
C SER A 58 0.15 26.24 6.63
N ASP A 59 -1.16 26.07 6.46
CA ASP A 59 -1.82 24.76 6.57
C ASP A 59 -1.38 23.83 5.45
N TYR A 60 -1.27 24.34 4.22
CA TYR A 60 -0.76 23.56 3.09
C TYR A 60 0.69 23.12 3.33
N LYS A 61 1.55 24.02 3.83
CA LYS A 61 2.94 23.71 4.16
C LYS A 61 3.06 22.66 5.27
N LYS A 62 2.24 22.77 6.32
CA LYS A 62 2.17 21.78 7.41
C LYS A 62 1.73 20.40 6.90
N LEU A 63 0.68 20.35 6.09
CA LEU A 63 0.20 19.09 5.50
C LEU A 63 1.25 18.46 4.58
N GLN A 64 1.99 19.27 3.81
CA GLN A 64 3.10 18.76 3.01
C GLN A 64 4.23 18.19 3.86
N SER A 65 4.60 18.85 4.96
CA SER A 65 5.62 18.31 5.88
C SER A 65 5.15 17.01 6.53
N GLU A 66 3.89 16.93 6.97
CA GLU A 66 3.35 15.71 7.56
C GLU A 66 3.32 14.56 6.54
N LYS A 67 2.94 14.85 5.29
CA LYS A 67 2.97 13.86 4.20
C LYS A 67 4.38 13.35 3.94
N SER A 68 5.39 14.23 3.96
CA SER A 68 6.79 13.79 3.81
C SER A 68 7.27 12.97 5.02
N ASP A 69 6.90 13.37 6.23
CA ASP A 69 7.30 12.65 7.45
C ASP A 69 6.65 11.26 7.51
N LEU A 70 5.38 11.15 7.14
CA LEU A 70 4.67 9.88 6.99
C LEU A 70 5.32 9.00 5.92
N GLN A 71 5.67 9.58 4.77
CA GLN A 71 6.32 8.83 3.69
C GLN A 71 7.70 8.29 4.12
N ILE A 72 8.45 9.05 4.92
CA ILE A 72 9.71 8.59 5.51
C ILE A 72 9.45 7.43 6.48
N LYS A 73 8.45 7.54 7.36
CA LYS A 73 8.08 6.48 8.30
C LYS A 73 7.61 5.21 7.60
N ASP A 74 6.79 5.33 6.57
CA ASP A 74 6.34 4.19 5.76
C ASP A 74 7.52 3.49 5.10
N ASN A 75 8.44 4.24 4.51
CA ASN A 75 9.66 3.69 3.91
C ASN A 75 10.57 3.05 4.96
N GLU A 76 10.69 3.63 6.16
CA GLU A 76 11.48 3.06 7.25
C GLU A 76 10.86 1.75 7.77
N VAL A 77 9.54 1.72 7.94
CA VAL A 77 8.79 0.52 8.32
C VAL A 77 8.94 -0.54 7.23
N PHE A 78 8.81 -0.17 5.95
CA PHE A 78 9.00 -1.07 4.82
C PHE A 78 10.42 -1.65 4.79
N ALA A 79 11.46 -0.81 4.96
CA ALA A 79 12.85 -1.24 5.01
C ALA A 79 13.12 -2.19 6.20
N LYS A 80 12.51 -1.93 7.36
CA LYS A 80 12.60 -2.82 8.53
C LYS A 80 11.97 -4.19 8.26
N HIS A 81 10.81 -4.23 7.59
CA HIS A 81 10.08 -5.47 7.31
C HIS A 81 10.64 -6.27 6.12
N GLN A 82 11.21 -5.61 5.11
CA GLN A 82 11.85 -6.27 3.96
C GLN A 82 13.10 -7.08 4.39
N GLY A 83 13.75 -6.67 5.49
CA GLY A 83 14.91 -7.36 6.06
C GLY A 83 14.60 -8.47 7.07
N THR A 84 13.36 -8.60 7.56
CA THR A 84 13.06 -9.47 8.72
C THR A 84 12.29 -10.76 8.44
N LEU A 85 11.74 -11.00 7.24
CA LEU A 85 10.86 -12.16 7.01
C LEU A 85 11.19 -12.99 5.76
N LYS A 86 12.47 -13.14 5.42
CA LYS A 86 12.89 -14.18 4.46
C LYS A 86 13.01 -15.52 5.18
N GLU A 87 11.87 -16.19 5.38
CA GLU A 87 11.84 -17.58 5.79
C GLU A 87 11.98 -18.49 4.57
N ASN A 88 13.00 -19.34 4.53
CA ASN A 88 13.15 -20.36 3.50
C ASN A 88 12.44 -21.63 3.98
N PHE A 89 11.52 -22.16 3.19
CA PHE A 89 10.87 -23.43 3.50
C PHE A 89 11.50 -24.56 2.68
N TYR A 90 11.55 -25.74 3.30
CA TYR A 90 12.06 -26.95 2.68
C TYR A 90 11.00 -28.04 2.80
N MET A 91 10.67 -28.69 1.70
CA MET A 91 9.82 -29.87 1.67
C MET A 91 10.66 -31.09 1.29
N ILE A 92 10.43 -32.22 1.97
CA ILE A 92 11.12 -33.47 1.70
C ILE A 92 10.09 -34.47 1.15
N GLY A 93 10.23 -34.82 -0.11
CA GLY A 93 9.44 -35.87 -0.74
C GLY A 93 10.10 -37.23 -0.57
N TRP A 94 9.30 -38.26 -0.31
CA TRP A 94 9.75 -39.66 -0.31
C TRP A 94 8.94 -40.46 -1.30
N ASN A 95 9.60 -41.23 -2.16
CA ASN A 95 8.94 -41.98 -3.24
C ASN A 95 8.61 -43.45 -2.89
N GLY A 96 8.71 -43.85 -1.62
CA GLY A 96 8.51 -45.25 -1.21
C GLY A 96 9.71 -46.18 -1.46
N ASN A 97 10.50 -45.92 -2.50
CA ASN A 97 11.65 -46.74 -2.92
C ASN A 97 12.97 -46.35 -2.21
N GLY A 98 12.87 -45.65 -1.08
CA GLY A 98 14.03 -45.19 -0.32
C GLY A 98 14.76 -43.97 -0.89
N VAL A 99 14.22 -43.34 -1.94
CA VAL A 99 14.75 -42.09 -2.50
C VAL A 99 13.98 -40.91 -1.93
N TYR A 100 14.75 -39.91 -1.49
CA TYR A 100 14.27 -38.65 -0.96
C TYR A 100 14.62 -37.53 -1.93
N ARG A 101 13.71 -36.57 -2.08
CA ARG A 101 13.92 -35.34 -2.85
C ARG A 101 13.67 -34.14 -1.96
N VAL A 102 14.40 -33.05 -2.21
CA VAL A 102 14.25 -31.81 -1.44
C VAL A 102 13.75 -30.73 -2.39
N LEU A 103 12.65 -30.08 -2.00
CA LEU A 103 12.12 -28.91 -2.68
C LEU A 103 12.39 -27.70 -1.78
N LYS A 104 13.03 -26.68 -2.32
CA LYS A 104 13.27 -25.41 -1.63
C LYS A 104 12.26 -24.38 -2.12
N ILE A 105 11.64 -23.70 -1.16
CA ILE A 105 10.64 -22.67 -1.37
C ILE A 105 11.23 -21.38 -0.80
N ASP A 106 11.53 -20.44 -1.70
CA ASP A 106 12.08 -19.14 -1.34
C ASP A 106 11.00 -18.06 -1.54
N GLN A 107 10.68 -17.33 -0.48
CA GLN A 107 9.86 -16.11 -0.58
C GLN A 107 10.82 -14.93 -0.78
N LEU A 108 11.06 -14.55 -2.04
CA LEU A 108 11.95 -13.42 -2.34
C LEU A 108 11.27 -12.09 -2.05
N ASP A 109 9.97 -12.01 -2.35
CA ASP A 109 9.06 -10.88 -2.08
C ASP A 109 7.68 -11.41 -1.64
N ALA A 110 6.91 -10.59 -0.91
CA ALA A 110 5.59 -10.98 -0.38
C ALA A 110 4.58 -11.47 -1.43
N SER A 111 4.83 -11.15 -2.71
CA SER A 111 3.97 -11.50 -3.85
C SER A 111 4.54 -12.59 -4.76
N GLU A 112 5.79 -13.04 -4.55
CA GLU A 112 6.46 -13.99 -5.44
C GLU A 112 7.03 -15.18 -4.65
N LEU A 113 6.43 -16.35 -4.88
CA LEU A 113 6.87 -17.64 -4.34
C LEU A 113 7.74 -18.34 -5.38
N ASN A 114 9.03 -18.52 -5.10
CA ASN A 114 9.93 -19.26 -5.97
C ASN A 114 10.06 -20.71 -5.49
N LEU A 115 9.69 -21.65 -6.35
CA LEU A 115 9.84 -23.09 -6.13
C LEU A 115 11.07 -23.59 -6.89
N SER A 116 12.00 -24.24 -6.20
CA SER A 116 13.17 -24.85 -6.82
C SER A 116 13.30 -26.31 -6.37
N GLU A 117 13.19 -27.23 -7.33
CA GLU A 117 13.42 -28.66 -7.10
C GLU A 117 14.92 -28.96 -7.12
N ASP A 118 15.39 -29.66 -6.09
CA ASP A 118 16.69 -30.34 -6.16
C ASP A 118 16.51 -31.67 -6.90
N PHE A 119 17.09 -31.78 -8.09
CA PHE A 119 17.07 -33.00 -8.90
C PHE A 119 17.93 -34.13 -8.31
N THR A 120 18.67 -33.86 -7.24
CA THR A 120 19.51 -34.85 -6.56
C THR A 120 18.65 -35.88 -5.83
N ALA A 121 18.90 -37.16 -6.10
CA ALA A 121 18.29 -38.27 -5.38
C ALA A 121 19.09 -38.53 -4.09
N TYR A 122 18.48 -38.27 -2.93
CA TYR A 122 19.10 -38.52 -1.63
C TYR A 122 18.65 -39.84 -1.02
N THR A 123 19.56 -40.52 -0.34
CA THR A 123 19.21 -41.57 0.63
C THR A 123 18.70 -40.96 1.94
N LYS A 124 18.06 -41.77 2.79
CA LYS A 124 17.60 -41.35 4.12
C LYS A 124 18.74 -40.72 4.96
N LYS A 125 19.94 -41.29 4.87
CA LYS A 125 21.11 -40.84 5.63
C LYS A 125 21.61 -39.49 5.12
N GLU A 126 21.73 -39.34 3.81
CA GLU A 126 22.20 -38.09 3.20
C GLU A 126 21.21 -36.95 3.46
N CYS A 127 19.91 -37.23 3.37
CA CYS A 127 18.87 -36.25 3.70
C CYS A 127 18.97 -35.79 5.17
N TYR A 128 19.17 -36.73 6.11
CA TYR A 128 19.36 -36.39 7.51
C TYR A 128 20.60 -35.50 7.74
N GLU A 129 21.73 -35.82 7.12
CA GLU A 129 22.94 -35.00 7.24
C GLU A 129 22.78 -33.62 6.60
N LEU A 130 22.04 -33.52 5.49
CA LEU A 130 21.70 -32.24 4.86
C LEU A 130 20.88 -31.35 5.80
N LEU A 131 19.80 -31.87 6.38
CA LEU A 131 18.97 -31.09 7.32
C LEU A 131 19.76 -30.65 8.55
N LYS A 132 20.65 -31.52 9.04
CA LYS A 132 21.52 -31.23 10.17
C LYS A 132 22.50 -30.11 9.85
N ARG A 133 23.05 -30.08 8.62
CA ARG A 133 23.91 -29.00 8.14
C ARG A 133 23.16 -27.68 8.06
N ILE A 134 21.98 -27.66 7.42
CA ILE A 134 21.12 -26.48 7.30
C ILE A 134 20.71 -25.95 8.67
N HIS A 135 20.34 -26.84 9.60
CA HIS A 135 19.99 -26.45 10.97
C HIS A 135 21.18 -25.78 11.69
N LYS A 136 22.39 -26.33 11.52
CA LYS A 136 23.61 -25.77 12.12
C LYS A 136 23.98 -24.42 11.52
N GLU A 137 23.86 -24.27 10.21
CA GLU A 137 24.13 -23.01 9.49
C GLU A 137 23.16 -21.90 9.92
N ASN A 138 21.88 -22.24 10.12
CA ASN A 138 20.85 -21.28 10.52
C ASN A 138 20.65 -21.18 12.05
N LYS A 139 21.60 -21.66 12.85
CA LYS A 139 21.43 -21.70 14.32
C LYS A 139 21.21 -20.31 14.93
N ALA A 140 21.80 -19.26 14.34
CA ALA A 140 21.65 -17.87 14.79
C ALA A 140 20.21 -17.32 14.63
N THR A 141 19.43 -17.87 13.69
CA THR A 141 18.04 -17.49 13.40
C THR A 141 17.02 -18.50 13.95
N GLY A 142 17.46 -19.42 14.82
CA GLY A 142 16.61 -20.44 15.43
C GLY A 142 16.64 -21.81 14.75
N GLY A 143 17.47 -21.98 13.72
CA GLY A 143 17.70 -23.24 13.03
C GLY A 143 16.52 -23.74 12.20
N LEU A 144 16.64 -24.96 11.70
CA LEU A 144 15.54 -25.63 10.99
C LEU A 144 14.45 -26.07 11.98
N LYS A 145 13.19 -25.73 11.68
CA LYS A 145 12.01 -26.12 12.46
C LYS A 145 11.06 -26.96 11.59
N PHE A 146 10.51 -28.01 12.18
CA PHE A 146 9.47 -28.80 11.54
C PHE A 146 8.15 -28.01 11.56
N VAL A 147 7.53 -27.84 10.39
CA VAL A 147 6.25 -27.13 10.23
C VAL A 147 5.10 -28.12 10.20
N THR A 148 5.10 -29.05 9.24
CA THR A 148 4.01 -30.03 9.08
C THR A 148 4.43 -31.22 8.22
N LEU A 149 3.66 -32.30 8.29
CA LEU A 149 3.71 -33.45 7.39
C LEU A 149 2.46 -33.41 6.52
N CYS A 150 2.63 -33.44 5.21
CA CYS A 150 1.53 -33.45 4.25
C CYS A 150 1.69 -34.60 3.25
N TYR A 151 0.56 -35.06 2.71
CA TYR A 151 0.50 -36.02 1.61
C TYR A 151 -0.01 -35.28 0.38
N GLY A 152 0.63 -35.48 -0.76
CA GLY A 152 0.27 -34.85 -2.02
C GLY A 152 0.71 -35.69 -3.20
N ILE A 153 0.05 -35.49 -4.34
CA ILE A 153 0.41 -36.13 -5.61
C ILE A 153 1.17 -35.08 -6.41
N LEU A 154 2.42 -35.38 -6.76
CA LEU A 154 3.11 -34.71 -7.86
C LEU A 154 2.55 -35.32 -9.14
N VAL A 155 1.65 -34.60 -9.83
CA VAL A 155 1.04 -35.01 -11.10
C VAL A 155 1.92 -34.57 -12.26
#